data_AF-A0A4D6LPF9-F1
#
_entry.id   AF-A0A4D6LPF9-F1
#
_cell.length_a   1.000
_cell.length_b   1.000
_cell.length_c   1.000
_cell.angle_alpha   90.00
_cell.angle_beta   90.00
_cell.angle_gamma   90.00
#
_symmetry.space_group_name_H-M   'P 1'
#
loop_
_entity.id
_entity.type
_entity.pdbx_description
1 polymer ?
#
loop_
_entity_poly.entity_id
_entity_poly.type
_entity_poly.pdbx_seq_one_letter_code
_entity_poly.pdbx_strand_id
1 'polypeptide(L)'
;MREFIDSASSSVVSNANALQQRLQFILQSRQEWWVYAIFWQATKDSDSRDTLEYGDGFFMGTKGREGTEVRMPEEQTRHIYK
;
A
#
# COMPACT_ATOMS: atom_id res chain seq x y z
N MET A 1 16.85 -6.75 -33.48
CA MET A 1 17.44 -6.96 -32.15
C MET A 1 16.79 -6.03 -31.12
N ARG A 2 15.47 -6.18 -30.87
CA ARG A 2 14.70 -5.39 -29.88
C ARG A 2 13.83 -6.25 -28.96
N GLU A 3 13.88 -7.57 -29.10
CA GLU A 3 12.97 -8.51 -28.41
C GLU A 3 13.45 -8.93 -27.01
N PHE A 4 14.64 -8.50 -26.59
CA PHE A 4 15.21 -8.87 -25.30
C PHE A 4 14.74 -7.97 -24.15
N ILE A 5 14.24 -6.76 -24.44
CA ILE A 5 13.82 -5.80 -23.41
C ILE A 5 12.41 -6.15 -22.88
N ASP A 6 11.52 -6.66 -23.75
CA ASP A 6 10.16 -7.04 -23.35
C ASP A 6 10.14 -8.28 -22.44
N SER A 7 11.11 -9.19 -22.57
CA SER A 7 11.20 -10.37 -21.70
C SER A 7 11.64 -10.02 -20.26
N ALA A 8 12.49 -9.00 -20.09
CA ALA A 8 12.85 -8.48 -18.78
C ALA A 8 11.67 -7.72 -18.15
N SER A 9 10.93 -6.93 -18.95
CA SER A 9 9.70 -6.28 -18.52
C SER A 9 8.60 -7.28 -18.13
N SER A 10 8.45 -8.37 -18.88
CA SER A 10 7.47 -9.42 -18.57
C SER A 10 7.83 -10.19 -17.30
N SER A 11 9.12 -10.47 -17.05
CA SER A 11 9.57 -11.15 -15.84
C SER A 11 9.46 -10.27 -14.59
N VAL A 12 9.77 -8.96 -14.66
CA VAL A 12 9.53 -8.06 -13.52
C VAL A 12 8.04 -7.84 -13.26
N VAL A 13 7.22 -7.76 -14.31
CA VAL A 13 5.76 -7.64 -14.17
C VAL A 13 5.16 -8.91 -13.56
N SER A 14 5.62 -10.10 -13.96
CA SER A 14 5.14 -11.36 -13.35
C SER A 14 5.61 -11.52 -11.90
N ASN A 15 6.83 -11.10 -11.56
CA ASN A 15 7.31 -11.10 -10.17
C ASN A 15 6.56 -10.08 -9.28
N ALA A 16 6.30 -8.88 -9.79
CA ALA A 16 5.48 -7.88 -9.09
C ALA A 16 4.04 -8.36 -8.88
N ASN A 17 3.45 -9.00 -9.90
CA ASN A 17 2.11 -9.61 -9.77
C ASN A 17 2.09 -10.71 -8.70
N ALA A 18 3.12 -11.55 -8.63
CA ALA A 18 3.21 -12.60 -7.62
C ALA A 18 3.36 -12.03 -6.19
N LEU A 19 4.08 -10.90 -6.02
CA LEU A 19 4.25 -10.24 -4.73
C LEU A 19 2.94 -9.60 -4.24
N GLN A 20 2.24 -8.89 -5.11
CA GLN A 20 0.93 -8.33 -4.78
C GLN A 20 -0.08 -9.39 -4.37
N GLN A 21 -0.15 -10.52 -5.08
CA GLN A 21 -1.04 -11.63 -4.71
C GLN A 21 -0.72 -12.20 -3.32
N ARG A 22 0.57 -12.30 -2.96
CA ARG A 22 0.98 -12.74 -1.62
C ARG A 22 0.61 -11.74 -0.53
N LEU A 23 0.84 -10.45 -0.77
CA LEU A 23 0.45 -9.39 0.17
C LEU A 23 -1.06 -9.38 0.41
N GLN A 24 -1.85 -9.49 -0.66
CA GLN A 24 -3.29 -9.62 -0.59
C GLN A 24 -3.71 -10.87 0.21
N PHE A 25 -3.09 -12.02 -0.06
CA PHE A 25 -3.37 -13.26 0.68
C PHE A 25 -3.05 -13.14 2.18
N ILE A 26 -1.94 -12.50 2.55
CA ILE A 26 -1.58 -12.28 3.96
C ILE A 26 -2.64 -11.43 4.66
N LEU A 27 -3.13 -10.39 4.01
CA LEU A 27 -4.16 -9.52 4.58
C LEU A 27 -5.52 -10.22 4.68
N GLN A 28 -5.86 -11.07 3.70
CA GLN A 28 -7.14 -11.77 3.64
C GLN A 28 -7.20 -13.04 4.52
N SER A 29 -6.06 -13.70 4.75
CA SER A 29 -5.99 -14.94 5.54
C SER A 29 -6.07 -14.72 7.05
N ARG A 30 -5.96 -13.47 7.51
CA ARG A 30 -5.98 -13.14 8.93
C ARG A 30 -7.40 -12.86 9.42
N GLN A 31 -7.67 -13.27 10.65
CA GLN A 31 -8.98 -13.08 11.29
C GLN A 31 -9.25 -11.61 11.66
N GLU A 32 -8.17 -10.84 11.82
CA GLU A 32 -8.20 -9.40 12.07
C GLU A 32 -8.13 -8.61 10.76
N TRP A 33 -8.76 -7.44 10.71
CA TRP A 33 -8.74 -6.57 9.53
C TRP A 33 -7.48 -5.71 9.51
N TRP A 34 -6.57 -6.01 8.59
CA TRP A 34 -5.36 -5.25 8.38
C TRP A 34 -5.58 -4.23 7.27
N VAL A 35 -5.18 -2.97 7.50
CA VAL A 35 -5.43 -1.87 6.56
C VAL A 35 -4.44 -1.88 5.39
N TYR A 36 -3.20 -2.31 5.65
CA TYR A 36 -2.16 -2.39 4.64
C TYR A 36 -1.10 -3.45 5.00
N ALA A 37 -0.36 -3.90 3.99
CA ALA A 37 0.87 -4.69 4.11
C ALA A 37 1.95 -4.06 3.23
N ILE A 38 3.19 -4.00 3.71
CA ILE A 38 4.34 -3.47 2.99
C ILE A 38 5.42 -4.53 2.93
N PHE A 39 5.97 -4.74 1.74
CA PHE A 39 7.15 -5.54 1.50
C PHE A 39 8.38 -4.63 1.41
N TRP A 40 9.34 -4.88 2.30
CA TRP A 40 10.65 -4.23 2.29
C TRP A 40 11.66 -5.18 1.62
N GLN A 41 12.32 -4.71 0.56
CA GLN A 41 13.39 -5.46 -0.08
C GLN A 41 14.73 -5.12 0.58
N ALA A 42 15.53 -6.13 0.88
CA ALA A 42 16.89 -5.92 1.34
C ALA A 42 17.78 -5.63 0.14
N THR A 43 18.38 -4.43 0.12
CA THR A 43 19.42 -4.06 -0.82
C THR A 43 20.75 -4.02 -0.10
N LYS A 44 21.81 -4.46 -0.77
CA LYS A 44 23.15 -4.39 -0.23
C LYS A 44 23.85 -3.23 -0.90
N ASP A 45 24.15 -2.19 -0.12
CA ASP A 45 24.99 -1.12 -0.60
C ASP A 45 26.43 -1.63 -0.78
N SER A 46 27.15 -0.98 -1.69
CA SER A 46 28.58 -1.13 -1.92
C SER A 46 29.42 -1.09 -0.64
N ASP A 47 28.96 -0.34 0.37
CA ASP A 47 29.56 -0.26 1.72
C ASP A 47 29.22 -1.44 2.64
N SER A 48 28.68 -2.55 2.10
CA SER A 48 28.31 -3.76 2.85
C SER A 48 27.24 -3.55 3.92
N ARG A 49 26.48 -2.45 3.83
CA ARG A 49 25.35 -2.17 4.71
C ARG A 49 24.09 -2.74 4.07
N ASP A 50 23.39 -3.57 4.83
CA ASP A 50 22.08 -4.04 4.42
C ASP A 50 21.06 -2.92 4.67
N THR A 51 20.55 -2.34 3.60
CA THR A 51 19.51 -1.32 3.62
C THR A 51 18.17 -1.94 3.26
N LEU A 52 17.11 -1.46 3.88
CA LEU A 52 15.74 -1.84 3.52
C LEU A 52 15.15 -0.76 2.65
N GLU A 53 14.80 -1.13 1.43
CA GLU A 53 14.12 -0.27 0.48
C GLU A 53 12.66 -0.70 0.34
N TYR A 54 11.81 0.25 -0.02
CA TYR A 54 10.43 -0.05 -0.35
C TYR A 54 10.38 -0.92 -1.62
N GLY A 55 9.86 -2.13 -1.49
CA GLY A 55 9.67 -3.04 -2.62
C GLY A 55 8.26 -2.92 -3.21
N ASP A 56 7.25 -3.22 -2.39
CA ASP A 56 5.84 -3.20 -2.81
C ASP A 56 4.91 -3.05 -1.60
N GLY A 57 3.63 -2.81 -1.83
CA GLY A 57 2.63 -2.67 -0.78
C GLY A 57 1.22 -2.90 -1.28
N PHE A 58 0.36 -3.41 -0.40
CA PHE A 58 -1.06 -3.57 -0.67
C PHE A 58 -1.89 -2.84 0.39
N PHE A 59 -2.86 -2.05 -0.06
CA PHE A 59 -3.82 -1.36 0.79
C PHE A 59 -5.19 -2.02 0.67
N MET A 60 -5.67 -2.58 1.77
CA MET A 60 -6.97 -3.26 1.86
C MET A 60 -8.13 -2.30 2.20
N GLY A 61 -7.82 -1.09 2.66
CA GLY A 61 -8.83 -0.15 3.13
C GLY A 61 -9.09 -0.26 4.63
N THR A 62 -9.84 0.69 5.18
CA THR A 62 -10.24 0.64 6.59
C THR A 62 -11.59 -0.06 6.73
N LYS A 63 -11.74 -0.91 7.76
CA LYS A 63 -13.04 -1.53 8.07
C LYS A 63 -13.97 -0.46 8.61
N GLY A 64 -14.82 0.08 7.74
CA GLY A 64 -15.97 0.91 8.11
C GLY A 64 -15.62 2.21 8.82
N ARG A 65 -15.29 3.24 8.04
CA ARG A 65 -15.79 4.61 8.28
C ARG A 65 -16.23 5.22 6.95
N GLU A 66 -17.05 4.50 6.21
CA GLU A 66 -17.93 5.16 5.27
C GLU A 66 -19.03 5.85 6.10
N GLY A 67 -19.14 7.17 5.99
CA GLY A 67 -20.31 7.91 6.48
C GLY A 67 -20.32 8.31 7.96
N THR A 68 -19.37 9.13 8.40
CA THR A 68 -19.75 10.28 9.24
C THR A 68 -19.00 11.50 8.74
N GLU A 69 -19.36 11.96 7.54
CA GLU A 69 -19.42 13.40 7.33
C GLU A 69 -20.43 13.90 8.35
N VAL A 70 -19.94 14.30 9.53
CA VAL A 70 -20.72 15.10 10.45
C VAL A 70 -20.94 16.41 9.71
N ARG A 71 -22.03 16.47 8.92
CA ARG A 71 -22.63 17.72 8.47
C ARG A 71 -22.96 18.48 9.73
N MET A 72 -22.02 19.33 10.15
CA MET A 72 -22.25 20.29 11.22
C MET A 72 -23.42 21.17 10.76
N PRO A 73 -24.53 21.25 11.51
CA PRO A 73 -25.56 22.23 11.23
C PRO A 73 -24.92 23.62 11.31
N GLU A 74 -25.05 24.38 10.22
CA GLU A 74 -24.45 25.70 9.98
C GLU A 74 -24.78 26.76 11.04
N GLU A 75 -25.68 26.49 11.99
CA GLU A 75 -26.17 27.47 12.96
C GLU A 75 -25.26 27.74 14.17
N GLN A 76 -24.17 26.98 14.35
CA GLN A 76 -23.31 27.13 15.53
C GLN A 76 -22.15 28.14 15.36
N THR A 77 -21.96 28.70 14.18
CA THR A 77 -20.89 29.70 13.92
C THR A 77 -21.29 31.15 14.25
N ARG A 78 -22.57 31.42 14.53
CA ARG A 78 -23.05 32.79 14.82
C ARG A 78 -22.84 33.29 16.25
N HIS A 79 -22.26 32.49 17.15
CA HIS A 79 -22.04 32.90 18.54
C HIS A 79 -20.61 33.32 18.87
N ILE A 80 -19.68 33.30 17.91
CA ILE A 80 -18.26 33.61 18.15
C ILE A 80 -17.91 35.08 17.88
N TYR A 81 -18.83 35.89 17.34
CA TYR A 81 -18.64 37.33 17.20
C TYR A 81 -19.80 38.11 17.82
N LYS A 82 -19.66 38.46 19.10
CA LYS A 82 -20.41 39.55 19.74
C LYS A 82 -19.50 40.33 20.66
#